data_AF-A0A7Y2CPK2-F1
#
_entry.id   AF-A0A7Y2CPK2-F1
#
_cell.length_a   1.000
_cell.length_b   1.000
_cell.length_c   1.000
_cell.angle_alpha   90.00
_cell.angle_beta   90.00
_cell.angle_gamma   90.00
#
_symmetry.space_group_name_H-M   'P 1'
#
loop_
_entity.id
_entity.type
_entity.pdbx_description
1 polymer ?
#
loop_
_entity_poly.entity_id
_entity_poly.type
_entity_poly.pdbx_seq_one_letter_code
_entity_poly.pdbx_strand_id
1 'polypeptide(L)'
;MKWLYLAFFVCLGVLFFSNPDMDDFRPFIKEEARKIIQDQVGAPGLGDVLSGAGAELAESFVDNVTKRKNYYLFSTYEIDLTPRNRSDEAYTFVGIGGNFISFDKFDPKRR
;
A
#
# COMPACT_ATOMS: atom_id res chain seq x y z
N MET A 1 -11.90 -26.69 -22.89
CA MET A 1 -10.60 -26.12 -23.31
C MET A 1 -10.75 -24.67 -23.81
N LYS A 2 -11.37 -24.39 -24.97
CA LYS A 2 -11.50 -23.01 -25.52
C LYS A 2 -12.14 -22.00 -24.54
N TRP A 3 -13.20 -22.39 -23.85
CA TRP A 3 -13.89 -21.56 -22.86
C TRP A 3 -13.05 -21.24 -21.62
N LEU A 4 -12.12 -22.13 -21.23
CA LEU A 4 -11.20 -21.87 -20.13
C LEU A 4 -10.19 -20.79 -20.49
N TYR A 5 -9.65 -20.81 -21.71
CA TYR A 5 -8.77 -19.76 -22.20
C TYR A 5 -9.50 -18.43 -22.29
N LEU A 6 -10.74 -18.42 -22.79
CA LEU A 6 -11.55 -17.19 -22.84
C LEU A 6 -11.77 -16.62 -21.44
N ALA A 7 -12.21 -17.44 -20.48
CA ALA A 7 -12.39 -17.01 -19.10
C ALA A 7 -11.08 -16.49 -18.48
N PHE A 8 -9.97 -17.17 -18.74
CA PHE A 8 -8.64 -16.75 -18.27
C PHE A 8 -8.24 -15.37 -18.80
N PHE A 9 -8.37 -15.12 -20.10
CA PHE A 9 -8.07 -13.80 -20.68
C PHE A 9 -8.99 -12.71 -20.17
N VAL A 10 -10.27 -13.02 -19.96
CA VAL A 10 -11.22 -12.09 -19.33
C VAL A 10 -10.77 -11.74 -17.92
N CYS A 11 -10.39 -12.72 -17.09
CA CYS A 11 -9.87 -12.46 -15.75
C CYS A 11 -8.60 -11.58 -15.77
N LEU A 12 -7.67 -11.83 -16.70
CA LEU A 12 -6.48 -11.00 -16.85
C LEU A 12 -6.84 -9.56 -17.24
N GLY A 13 -7.77 -9.39 -18.18
CA GLY A 13 -8.24 -8.06 -18.60
C GLY A 13 -8.89 -7.29 -17.45
N VAL A 14 -9.71 -7.96 -16.64
CA VAL A 14 -10.32 -7.38 -15.43
C VAL A 14 -9.25 -6.96 -14.44
N LEU A 15 -8.28 -7.83 -14.12
CA LEU A 15 -7.21 -7.51 -13.18
C LEU A 15 -6.32 -6.37 -13.68
N PHE A 16 -6.03 -6.33 -14.98
CA PHE A 16 -5.28 -5.25 -15.60
C PHE A 16 -6.00 -3.90 -15.46
N PHE A 17 -7.29 -3.86 -15.76
CA PHE A 17 -8.09 -2.63 -15.71
C PHE A 17 -8.38 -2.16 -14.28
N SER A 18 -8.50 -3.10 -13.34
CA SER A 18 -8.76 -2.82 -11.92
C SER A 18 -7.48 -2.78 -11.08
N ASN A 19 -6.30 -2.83 -11.69
CA ASN A 19 -5.05 -2.67 -10.95
C ASN A 19 -4.97 -1.23 -10.43
N PRO A 20 -5.03 -1.03 -9.10
CA PRO A 20 -5.14 0.31 -8.55
C PRO A 20 -3.86 1.13 -8.80
N ASP A 21 -4.01 2.45 -8.75
CA ASP A 21 -2.91 3.40 -8.88
C ASP A 21 -2.67 4.23 -7.61
N MET A 22 -1.87 5.30 -7.72
CA MET A 22 -1.62 6.18 -6.58
C MET A 22 -2.86 6.97 -6.17
N ASP A 23 -3.73 7.32 -7.11
CA ASP A 23 -4.95 8.08 -6.82
C ASP A 23 -5.94 7.21 -6.03
N ASP A 24 -5.93 5.89 -6.24
CA ASP A 24 -6.66 4.91 -5.40
C ASP A 24 -5.98 4.67 -4.04
N PHE A 25 -4.65 4.68 -4.01
CA PHE A 25 -3.88 4.37 -2.80
C PHE A 25 -3.94 5.49 -1.74
N ARG A 26 -3.94 6.76 -2.17
CA ARG A 26 -4.06 7.93 -1.29
C ARG A 26 -5.27 7.90 -0.35
N PRO A 27 -6.52 7.72 -0.83
CA PRO A 27 -7.68 7.66 0.05
C PRO A 27 -7.66 6.40 0.92
N PHE A 28 -7.17 5.27 0.41
CA PHE A 28 -7.02 4.04 1.19
C PHE A 28 -6.10 4.26 2.40
N ILE A 29 -4.87 4.74 2.19
CA ILE A 29 -3.91 4.88 3.29
C ILE A 29 -4.34 5.94 4.30
N LYS A 30 -5.03 6.99 3.85
CA LYS A 30 -5.61 8.01 4.74
C LYS A 30 -6.70 7.43 5.66
N GLU A 31 -7.55 6.56 5.12
CA GLU A 31 -8.59 5.89 5.90
C GLU A 31 -7.98 4.83 6.84
N GLU A 32 -6.99 4.08 6.37
CA GLU A 32 -6.26 3.11 7.18
C GLU A 32 -5.53 3.78 8.35
N ALA A 33 -4.90 4.92 8.11
CA ALA A 33 -4.28 5.75 9.15
C ALA A 33 -5.30 6.18 10.21
N ARG A 34 -6.49 6.63 9.79
CA ARG A 34 -7.57 7.02 10.69
C ARG A 34 -8.05 5.85 11.55
N LYS A 35 -8.23 4.68 10.94
CA LYS A 35 -8.62 3.46 11.67
C LYS A 35 -7.60 3.09 12.72
N ILE A 36 -6.31 3.09 12.37
CA ILE A 36 -5.24 2.75 13.31
C ILE A 36 -5.18 3.76 14.47
N ILE A 37 -5.32 5.06 14.20
CA ILE A 37 -5.37 6.10 15.25
C ILE A 37 -6.60 5.94 16.15
N GLN A 38 -7.77 5.60 15.58
CA GLN A 38 -9.01 5.40 16.33
C GLN A 38 -8.99 4.10 17.15
N ASP A 39 -8.40 3.03 16.62
CA ASP A 39 -8.38 1.71 17.22
C ASP A 39 -7.22 1.53 18.21
N GLN A 40 -6.19 2.38 18.19
CA GLN A 40 -5.00 2.21 19.02
C GLN A 40 -4.52 3.48 19.73
N VAL A 41 -4.87 3.52 21.01
CA VAL A 41 -4.06 4.10 22.10
C VAL A 41 -2.84 3.20 22.43
N GLY A 42 -2.41 2.28 21.54
CA GLY A 42 -1.34 1.34 21.94
C GLY A 42 -0.82 0.24 21.01
N ALA A 43 -0.71 0.41 19.68
CA ALA A 43 0.28 -0.41 18.96
C ALA A 43 1.32 0.45 18.20
N PRO A 44 2.62 0.18 18.43
CA PRO A 44 3.70 0.94 17.83
C PRO A 44 3.90 0.51 16.38
N GLY A 45 4.07 1.49 15.50
CA GLY A 45 4.39 1.26 14.09
C GLY A 45 3.77 2.32 13.20
N LEU A 46 2.70 1.98 12.48
CA LEU A 46 2.12 2.87 11.48
C LEU A 46 1.33 4.02 12.15
N GLY A 47 0.60 3.73 13.22
CA GLY A 47 -0.20 4.70 13.97
C GLY A 47 0.64 5.81 14.60
N ASP A 48 1.76 5.46 15.23
CA ASP A 48 2.68 6.41 15.86
C ASP A 48 3.40 7.30 14.85
N VAL A 49 3.81 6.75 13.70
CA VAL A 49 4.48 7.56 12.67
C VAL A 49 3.49 8.46 11.92
N LEU A 50 2.29 7.95 11.61
CA LEU A 50 1.25 8.75 10.95
C LEU A 50 0.58 9.76 11.89
N SER A 51 0.51 9.49 13.20
CA SER A 51 0.09 10.48 14.20
C SER A 51 1.17 11.53 14.46
N GLY A 52 2.46 11.15 14.42
CA GLY A 52 3.59 12.07 14.52
C GLY A 52 3.77 12.97 13.29
N ALA A 53 3.43 12.47 12.09
CA ALA A 53 3.28 13.26 10.87
C ALA A 53 2.02 14.14 10.89
N GLY A 54 1.14 13.96 11.89
CA GLY A 54 -0.05 14.76 12.11
C GLY A 54 -1.05 14.71 10.96
N ALA A 55 -2.10 15.50 11.08
CA ALA A 55 -3.18 15.67 10.10
C ALA A 55 -2.75 16.16 8.70
N GLU A 56 -1.45 16.21 8.41
CA GLU A 56 -0.79 16.61 7.16
C GLU A 56 -0.26 15.41 6.37
N LEU A 57 -1.02 14.31 6.31
CA LEU A 57 -0.98 13.44 5.14
C LEU A 57 -1.55 14.20 3.93
N ALA A 58 -0.82 15.23 3.51
CA ALA A 58 -1.03 15.89 2.24
C ALA A 58 -0.75 14.86 1.15
N GLU A 59 -1.53 14.89 0.07
CA GLU A 59 -1.36 13.98 -1.06
C GLU A 59 0.09 13.97 -1.58
N SER A 60 0.74 15.13 -1.56
CA SER A 60 2.15 15.29 -1.91
C SER A 60 3.12 14.57 -0.96
N PHE A 61 2.79 14.46 0.32
CA PHE A 61 3.64 13.74 1.28
C PHE A 61 3.58 12.24 1.00
N VAL A 62 2.38 11.68 0.81
CA VAL A 62 2.17 10.26 0.48
C VAL A 62 2.94 9.89 -0.78
N ASP A 63 2.88 10.72 -1.81
CA ASP A 63 3.60 10.49 -3.07
C ASP A 63 5.14 10.50 -2.88
N ASN A 64 5.65 11.35 -1.99
CA ASN A 64 7.09 11.47 -1.75
C ASN A 64 7.65 10.32 -0.92
N VAL A 65 6.86 9.76 -0.02
CA VAL A 65 7.28 8.65 0.87
C VAL A 65 6.89 7.27 0.33
N THR A 66 6.04 7.21 -0.70
CA THR A 66 5.56 5.95 -1.28
C THR A 66 6.24 5.64 -2.59
N LYS A 67 6.86 4.46 -2.69
CA LYS A 67 7.37 3.92 -3.95
C LYS A 67 6.36 2.92 -4.52
N ARG A 68 5.76 3.27 -5.66
CA ARG A 68 4.89 2.37 -6.43
C ARG A 68 5.69 1.58 -7.48
N LYS A 69 5.48 0.27 -7.54
CA LYS A 69 5.93 -0.58 -8.68
C LYS A 69 4.72 -1.24 -9.31
N ASN A 70 4.56 -1.10 -10.62
CA ASN A 70 3.43 -1.67 -11.37
C ASN A 70 3.87 -2.94 -12.12
N TYR A 71 3.17 -4.05 -11.89
CA TYR A 71 3.37 -5.36 -12.52
C TYR A 71 2.21 -5.72 -13.47
N TYR A 72 1.51 -4.72 -13.99
CA TYR A 72 0.34 -4.78 -14.87
C TYR A 72 -0.94 -5.32 -14.22
N LEU A 73 -0.91 -6.51 -13.62
CA LEU A 73 -2.07 -7.14 -12.99
C LEU A 73 -2.23 -6.77 -11.51
N PHE A 74 -1.14 -6.29 -10.92
CA PHE A 74 -1.06 -5.84 -9.54
C PHE A 74 0.02 -4.77 -9.42
N SER A 75 0.07 -4.10 -8.28
CA SER A 75 1.07 -3.10 -7.95
C SER A 75 1.52 -3.26 -6.51
N THR A 76 2.74 -2.83 -6.19
CA THR A 76 3.25 -2.79 -4.82
C THR A 76 3.48 -1.35 -4.41
N TYR A 77 3.17 -1.02 -3.16
CA TYR A 77 3.33 0.30 -2.57
C TYR A 77 4.16 0.15 -1.31
N GLU A 78 5.35 0.75 -1.32
CA GLU A 78 6.29 0.70 -0.20
C GLU A 78 6.37 2.10 0.41
N ILE A 79 5.93 2.24 1.65
CA ILE A 79 5.98 3.49 2.40
C ILE A 79 7.24 3.47 3.25
N ASP A 80 8.17 4.38 2.95
CA ASP A 80 9.38 4.60 3.74
C ASP A 80 9.16 5.80 4.67
N LEU A 81 8.88 5.49 5.94
CA LEU A 81 8.56 6.49 6.96
C LEU A 81 9.78 6.86 7.81
N THR A 82 11.00 6.50 7.40
CA THR A 82 12.17 6.59 8.28
C THR A 82 12.75 8.01 8.37
N PRO A 83 12.74 8.69 9.54
CA PRO A 83 13.60 9.85 9.77
C PRO A 83 15.03 9.35 10.05
N ARG A 84 15.81 9.19 8.98
CA ARG A 84 17.29 9.08 8.96
C ARG A 84 18.04 8.10 9.90
N ASN A 85 17.42 7.30 10.78
CA ASN A 85 18.20 6.43 11.69
C ASN A 85 17.49 5.23 12.36
N ARG A 86 16.36 4.71 11.83
CA ARG A 86 15.81 3.41 12.26
C ARG A 86 15.35 2.60 11.04
N SER A 87 16.17 1.64 10.63
CA SER A 87 16.15 0.97 9.33
C SER A 87 15.08 -0.11 9.11
N ASP A 88 14.11 -0.30 10.03
CA ASP A 88 13.45 -1.60 10.13
C ASP A 88 11.91 -1.57 9.95
N GLU A 89 11.31 -0.42 9.63
CA GLU A 89 9.84 -0.28 9.53
C GLU A 89 9.41 0.31 8.18
N ALA A 90 9.56 -0.49 7.10
CA ALA A 90 8.96 -0.20 5.81
C ALA A 90 7.59 -0.91 5.69
N TYR A 91 6.55 -0.16 5.37
CA TYR A 91 5.20 -0.71 5.18
C TYR A 91 4.96 -1.04 3.73
N THR A 92 4.59 -2.29 3.45
CA THR A 92 4.35 -2.76 2.08
C THR A 92 2.88 -3.11 1.89
N PHE A 93 2.30 -2.64 0.79
CA PHE A 93 0.96 -2.98 0.36
C PHE A 93 0.99 -3.55 -1.06
N VAL A 94 0.11 -4.50 -1.35
CA VAL A 94 -0.18 -4.96 -2.71
C VAL A 94 -1.53 -4.45 -3.12
N GLY A 95 -1.57 -3.69 -4.21
CA GLY A 95 -2.77 -3.32 -4.92
C GLY A 95 -3.13 -4.36 -5.96
N ILE A 96 -4.32 -4.96 -5.87
CA ILE A 96 -4.81 -5.94 -6.84
C ILE A 96 -6.34 -5.90 -6.90
N GLY A 97 -6.91 -5.85 -8.11
CA GLY A 97 -8.36 -5.94 -8.29
C GLY A 97 -9.15 -4.86 -7.56
N GLY A 98 -8.63 -3.63 -7.48
CA GLY A 98 -9.23 -2.50 -6.76
C GLY A 98 -9.09 -2.57 -5.23
N ASN A 99 -8.31 -3.50 -4.70
CA ASN A 99 -8.12 -3.71 -3.27
C ASN A 99 -6.65 -3.53 -2.88
N PHE A 100 -6.40 -3.18 -1.62
CA PHE A 100 -5.07 -3.09 -1.04
C PHE A 100 -4.92 -4.08 0.11
N ILE A 101 -3.83 -4.83 0.10
CA ILE A 101 -3.51 -5.84 1.12
C ILE A 101 -2.17 -5.45 1.76
N SER A 102 -2.16 -5.25 3.08
CA SER A 102 -0.93 -4.99 3.82
C SER A 102 -0.12 -6.27 4.03
N PHE A 103 1.20 -6.16 3.89
CA PHE A 103 2.16 -7.17 4.28
C PHE A 103 2.96 -6.57 5.44
N ASP A 104 2.50 -6.83 6.67
CA ASP A 104 3.30 -6.48 7.84
C ASP A 104 4.60 -7.28 7.86
N LYS A 105 5.71 -6.55 8.06
CA LYS A 105 7.12 -6.99 7.99
C LYS A 105 7.64 -7.33 6.60
N PHE A 106 7.98 -6.30 5.83
CA PHE A 106 9.09 -6.44 4.89
C PHE A 106 10.41 -6.41 5.69
N ASP A 107 11.01 -7.59 5.92
CA ASP A 107 12.39 -7.71 6.41
C ASP A 107 13.34 -7.51 5.22
N PRO A 108 14.05 -6.37 5.12
CA PRO A 108 14.94 -6.07 4.00
C PRO A 108 16.19 -6.98 3.96
N LYS A 109 16.38 -7.91 4.92
CA LYS A 109 17.50 -8.87 4.91
C LYS A 109 17.29 -10.11 4.05
N ARG A 110 16.21 -10.22 3.26
CA ARG A 110 16.12 -11.22 2.18
C ARG A 110 16.70 -10.69 0.86
N ARG A 111 18.02 -10.56 0.80
CA ARG A 111 18.86 -10.92 -0.37
C ARG A 111 20.35 -10.80 -0.03
#